data_AF-U2YFC0-F1
#
_entry.id   AF-U2YFC0-F1
#
_cell.length_a   1.000
_cell.length_b   1.000
_cell.length_c   1.000
_cell.angle_alpha   90.00
_cell.angle_beta   90.00
_cell.angle_gamma   90.00
#
_symmetry.space_group_name_H-M   'P 1'
#
loop_
_entity.id
_entity.type
_entity.pdbx_description
1 polymer ?
#
loop_
_entity_poly.entity_id
_entity_poly.type
_entity_poly.pdbx_seq_one_letter_code
_entity_poly.pdbx_strand_id
1 'polypeptide(L)' 'MDPSAGENGMPLVIGKGETVGAAREQAYDRIDDIVIPSLHDRDDIGERWMEGKGDKLLAWGYLRPA' A
#
# COMPACT_ATOMS: atom_id res chain seq x y z
N MET A 1 -7.94 -24.96 5.12
CA MET A 1 -8.26 -23.63 4.59
C MET A 1 -6.97 -22.83 4.72
N ASP A 2 -6.28 -22.65 3.60
CA ASP A 2 -5.02 -21.90 3.55
C ASP A 2 -5.39 -20.39 3.62
N PRO A 3 -4.95 -19.64 4.64
CA PRO A 3 -5.20 -18.22 4.74
C PRO A 3 -4.23 -17.50 3.80
N SER A 4 -4.50 -17.53 2.51
CA SER A 4 -3.86 -16.64 1.55
C SER A 4 -4.22 -15.21 1.92
N ALA A 5 -3.36 -14.60 2.74
CA ALA A 5 -3.38 -13.18 3.00
C ALA A 5 -3.18 -12.43 1.68
N GLY A 6 -4.26 -11.80 1.22
CA GLY A 6 -4.30 -10.65 0.33
C GLY A 6 -3.36 -10.67 -0.87
N GLU A 7 -3.86 -11.11 -2.02
CA GLU A 7 -3.30 -10.73 -3.32
C GLU A 7 -3.31 -9.19 -3.43
N ASN A 8 -2.13 -8.60 -3.24
CA ASN A 8 -1.78 -7.18 -3.23
C ASN A 8 -2.79 -6.20 -3.89
N GLY A 9 -3.58 -5.50 -3.06
CA GLY A 9 -4.33 -4.31 -3.46
C GLY A 9 -3.72 -3.03 -2.88
N MET A 10 -3.69 -1.94 -3.65
CA MET A 10 -3.44 -0.58 -3.16
C MET A 10 -4.78 0.16 -3.17
N PRO A 11 -5.42 0.43 -2.01
CA PRO A 11 -6.70 1.12 -2.01
C PRO A 11 -6.52 2.55 -2.53
N LEU A 12 -7.23 2.87 -3.60
CA LEU A 12 -7.32 4.23 -4.12
C LEU A 12 -8.58 4.89 -3.55
N VAL A 13 -8.39 5.90 -2.71
CA VAL A 13 -9.50 6.69 -2.15
C VAL A 13 -9.62 7.99 -2.93
N ILE A 14 -10.83 8.27 -3.43
CA ILE A 14 -11.14 9.47 -4.21
C ILE A 14 -12.29 10.20 -3.51
N GLY A 15 -12.20 11.53 -3.41
CA GLY A 15 -13.29 12.40 -2.94
C GLY A 15 -13.84 13.29 -4.06
N LYS A 16 -15.09 13.73 -3.90
CA LYS A 16 -15.75 14.70 -4.81
C LYS A 16 -16.41 15.82 -4.01
N GLY A 17 -16.44 17.02 -4.59
CA GLY A 17 -17.08 18.18 -4.02
C GLY A 17 -17.13 19.34 -5.01
N GLU A 18 -17.96 20.35 -4.73
CA GLU A 18 -18.05 21.56 -5.56
C GLU A 18 -16.78 22.41 -5.50
N THR A 19 -15.95 22.18 -4.48
CA THR A 19 -14.62 22.77 -4.32
C THR A 19 -13.58 21.68 -4.10
N VAL A 20 -12.32 21.98 -4.39
CA VAL A 20 -11.17 21.11 -4.08
C VAL A 20 -11.10 20.82 -2.56
N GLY A 21 -11.45 21.80 -1.72
CA GLY A 21 -11.49 21.63 -0.27
C GLY A 21 -12.51 20.57 0.17
N ALA A 22 -13.73 20.64 -0.35
CA ALA A 22 -14.79 19.67 -0.05
C ALA A 22 -14.46 18.27 -0.60
N ALA A 23 -13.84 18.19 -1.79
CA ALA A 23 -13.35 16.92 -2.33
C ALA A 23 -12.24 16.31 -1.45
N ARG A 24 -11.37 17.15 -0.88
CA ARG A 24 -10.30 16.72 0.02
C ARG A 24 -10.87 16.21 1.34
N GLU A 25 -11.74 16.98 1.99
CA GLU A 25 -12.39 16.60 3.26
C GLU A 25 -13.04 15.20 3.16
N GLN A 26 -13.86 14.99 2.13
CA GLN A 26 -14.49 13.68 1.90
C GLN A 26 -13.50 12.53 1.67
N ALA A 27 -12.35 12.80 1.02
CA ALA A 27 -11.35 11.76 0.79
C ALA A 27 -10.66 11.35 2.09
N TYR A 28 -10.33 12.30 2.95
CA TYR A 28 -9.68 12.03 4.24
C TYR A 28 -10.62 11.38 5.23
N ASP A 29 -11.89 11.82 5.32
CA ASP A 29 -12.89 11.16 6.17
C ASP A 29 -13.05 9.67 5.80
N ARG A 30 -13.02 9.35 4.51
CA ARG A 30 -13.09 7.95 4.03
C ARG A 30 -11.86 7.13 4.35
N ILE A 31 -10.68 7.75 4.42
CA ILE A 31 -9.43 7.04 4.75
C ILE A 31 -9.50 6.52 6.18
N ASP A 32 -10.06 7.30 7.11
CA ASP A 32 -10.17 6.95 8.53
C ASP A 32 -11.04 5.70 8.77
N ASP A 33 -11.95 5.39 7.84
CA ASP A 33 -12.82 4.21 7.89
C ASP A 33 -12.21 2.94 7.26
N ILE A 34 -11.00 3.00 6.67
CA ILE A 34 -10.38 1.86 5.97
C ILE A 34 -9.46 1.08 6.91
N VAL A 35 -9.83 -0.18 7.19
CA VAL A 35 -8.99 -1.14 7.92
C VAL A 35 -8.26 -2.04 6.93
N ILE A 36 -6.92 -1.98 6.92
CA ILE A 36 -6.07 -2.86 6.11
C ILE A 36 -5.46 -3.95 7.01
N PRO A 37 -5.70 -5.25 6.72
CA PRO A 37 -5.01 -6.35 7.40
C PRO A 37 -3.49 -6.31 7.18
N SER A 38 -2.71 -6.71 8.19
CA SER A 38 -1.24 -6.86 8.12
C SER A 38 -0.45 -5.57 7.86
N LEU A 39 -0.85 -4.45 8.48
CA LEU A 39 -0.20 -3.14 8.35
C LEU A 39 1.29 -3.14 8.77
N HIS A 40 1.68 -3.98 9.74
CA HIS A 40 3.06 -4.19 10.16
C HIS A 40 3.98 -4.63 8.99
N ASP A 41 3.47 -5.41 8.03
CA ASP A 41 4.25 -5.85 6.86
C ASP A 41 4.32 -4.77 5.76
N ARG A 42 3.56 -3.68 5.92
CA ARG A 42 3.37 -2.62 4.92
C ARG A 42 4.06 -1.30 5.31
N ASP A 43 4.46 -1.10 6.56
CA ASP A 43 5.11 0.14 7.02
C ASP A 43 6.61 0.18 6.71
N ASP A 44 7.30 -0.97 6.78
CA ASP A 44 8.76 -1.04 6.71
C ASP A 44 9.33 -1.28 5.30
N ILE A 45 8.47 -1.44 4.29
CA ILE A 45 8.89 -1.85 2.94
C ILE A 45 9.82 -0.82 2.33
N GLY A 46 9.57 0.47 2.55
CA GLY A 46 10.43 1.55 2.07
C GLY A 46 11.81 1.55 2.73
N GLU A 47 11.86 1.40 4.06
CA GLU A 47 13.13 1.32 4.79
C GLU A 47 13.92 0.07 4.39
N ARG A 48 13.28 -1.10 4.35
CA ARG A 48 13.96 -2.36 4.01
C ARG A 48 14.37 -2.44 2.54
N TRP A 49 13.64 -1.75 1.65
CA TRP A 49 14.06 -1.55 0.27
C TRP A 49 15.39 -0.80 0.22
N MET A 50 15.52 0.29 0.98
CA MET A 50 16.76 1.06 1.11
C MET A 50 17.88 0.26 1.79
N GLU A 51 17.55 -0.71 2.66
CA GLU A 51 18.49 -1.66 3.26
C GLU A 51 18.85 -2.86 2.35
N GLY A 52 18.54 -2.80 1.05
CA GLY A 52 18.98 -3.79 0.08
C GLY A 52 18.07 -5.02 -0.05
N LYS A 53 16.80 -4.96 0.39
CA LYS A 53 15.81 -6.00 0.02
C LYS A 53 15.70 -6.15 -1.50
N GLY A 54 15.84 -5.07 -2.27
CA GLY A 54 15.77 -5.09 -3.74
C GLY A 54 16.79 -6.06 -4.34
N ASP A 55 18.04 -5.99 -3.90
CA ASP A 55 19.14 -6.84 -4.37
C ASP A 55 18.93 -8.30 -4.00
N LYS A 56 18.43 -8.58 -2.79
CA LYS A 56 18.11 -9.96 -2.35
C LYS A 56 16.99 -10.57 -3.19
N LEU A 57 15.95 -9.80 -3.49
CA LEU A 57 14.83 -10.25 -4.30
C LEU A 57 15.23 -10.49 -5.77
N LEU A 58 16.16 -9.69 -6.31
CA LEU A 58 16.81 -9.93 -7.60
C LEU A 58 17.64 -11.22 -7.58
N ALA A 59 18.49 -11.40 -6.56
CA ALA A 59 19.35 -12.58 -6.43
C ALA A 59 18.57 -13.90 -6.28
N TRP A 60 17.39 -13.84 -5.66
CA TRP A 60 16.48 -14.99 -5.52
C TRP A 60 15.53 -15.18 -6.70
N GLY A 61 15.53 -14.28 -7.68
CA GLY A 61 14.70 -14.39 -8.88
C GLY A 61 13.22 -14.01 -8.71
N TYR A 62 12.86 -13.38 -7.59
CA TYR A 62 11.51 -12.87 -7.36
C TYR A 62 11.25 -11.51 -8.04
N LEU A 63 12.31 -10.76 -8.35
CA LEU A 63 12.26 -9.57 -9.21
C LEU A 63 12.98 -9.85 -10.52
N ARG A 64 12.43 -9.33 -11.63
CA ARG A 64 13.09 -9.34 -12.93
C ARG A 64 13.67 -7.95 -13.24
N PRO A 65 14.80 -7.87 -13.98
CA PRO A 65 15.27 -6.59 -14.51
C PRO A 65 14.19 -5.94 -15.38
N ALA A 66 14.14 -4.59 -15.35
CA ALA A 66 13.24 -3.80 -16.19
C ALA A 66 13.57 -3.95 -17.69
#